data_AF-A0A7Z0NQ26-F1
#
_entry.id   AF-A0A7Z0NQ26-F1
#
_cell.length_a   1.000
_cell.length_b   1.000
_cell.length_c   1.000
_cell.angle_alpha   90.00
_cell.angle_beta   90.00
_cell.angle_gamma   90.00
#
_symmetry.space_group_name_H-M   'P 1'
#
loop_
_entity.id
_entity.type
_entity.pdbx_description
1 polymer ?
#
loop_
_entity_poly.entity_id
_entity_poly.type
_entity_poly.pdbx_seq_one_letter_code
_entity_poly.pdbx_strand_id
1 'polypeptide(L)' 'MEPLDLYAVDASEVNLRKLCGGGITNTMESCVAAAILPGTDGAVILGDSKLGADSPLLRFDRSELRNFAEWLDANGI' A
#
# COMPACT_ATOMS: atom_id res chain seq x y z
N MET A 1 21.76 8.81 -2.47
CA MET A 1 21.17 8.11 -1.32
C MET A 1 21.05 6.66 -1.72
N GLU A 2 21.63 5.74 -0.95
CA GLU A 2 21.49 4.31 -1.25
C GLU A 2 20.01 3.90 -1.08
N PRO A 3 19.50 2.97 -1.91
CA PRO A 3 18.13 2.49 -1.77
C PRO A 3 17.96 1.83 -0.40
N LEU A 4 16.93 2.26 0.34
CA LEU A 4 16.58 1.68 1.63
C LEU A 4 15.93 0.31 1.40
N ASP A 5 16.45 -0.74 2.03
CA ASP A 5 15.77 -2.03 2.08
C ASP A 5 14.55 -1.93 2.99
N LEU A 6 13.38 -1.71 2.38
CA LEU A 6 12.12 -1.59 3.11
C LEU A 6 11.72 -2.87 3.81
N TYR A 7 12.20 -4.05 3.38
CA TYR A 7 11.86 -5.33 4.00
C TYR A 7 12.69 -5.62 5.26
N ALA A 8 13.85 -4.96 5.41
CA ALA A 8 14.64 -4.99 6.64
C ALA A 8 14.03 -4.15 7.78
N VAL A 9 13.05 -3.30 7.49
CA VAL A 9 12.36 -2.47 8.50
C VAL A 9 11.38 -3.32 9.33
N ASP A 10 11.37 -3.13 10.65
CA ASP A 10 10.39 -3.78 11.51
C ASP A 10 8.98 -3.21 11.27
N ALA A 11 8.03 -4.11 11.01
CA ALA A 11 6.63 -3.80 10.77
C ALA A 11 5.68 -4.64 11.66
N SER A 12 6.21 -5.30 12.69
CA SER A 12 5.45 -6.23 13.54
C SER A 12 4.25 -5.59 14.23
N GLU A 13 4.33 -4.29 14.56
CA GLU A 13 3.26 -3.53 15.22
C GLU A 13 2.40 -2.69 14.25
N VAL A 14 2.59 -2.85 12.94
CA VAL A 14 1.84 -2.06 11.96
C VAL A 14 0.42 -2.59 11.81
N ASN A 15 -0.55 -1.74 12.14
CA ASN A 15 -1.96 -2.02 11.93
C ASN A 15 -2.39 -1.52 10.54
N LEU A 16 -2.65 -2.46 9.62
CA LEU A 16 -3.18 -2.12 8.31
C LEU A 16 -4.62 -1.62 8.43
N ARG A 17 -4.90 -0.53 7.72
CA ARG A 17 -6.25 0.03 7.59
C ARG A 17 -6.85 -0.41 6.26
N LYS A 18 -8.10 -0.85 6.30
CA LYS A 18 -8.87 -1.10 5.08
C LYS A 18 -9.26 0.24 4.45
N LEU A 19 -8.69 0.52 3.28
CA LEU A 19 -8.99 1.69 2.45
C LEU A 19 -9.81 1.22 1.26
N CYS A 20 -10.98 1.81 1.07
CA CYS A 20 -11.92 1.40 0.05
C CYS A 20 -12.27 2.54 -0.90
N GLY A 21 -12.51 2.20 -2.16
CA GLY A 21 -12.92 3.13 -3.20
C GLY A 21 -13.81 2.46 -4.25
N GLY A 22 -14.46 3.28 -5.07
CA GLY A 22 -15.45 2.84 -6.05
C GLY A 22 -16.86 2.74 -5.45
N GLY A 23 -17.83 3.36 -6.15
CA GLY A 23 -19.26 3.23 -5.90
C GLY A 23 -19.73 3.46 -4.46
N ILE A 24 -19.80 4.73 -4.02
CA ILE A 24 -20.35 5.16 -2.71
C ILE A 24 -21.78 4.61 -2.44
N THR A 25 -22.46 4.11 -3.47
CA THR A 25 -23.86 3.66 -3.44
C THR A 25 -24.09 2.19 -3.82
N ASN A 26 -23.05 1.39 -4.13
CA ASN A 26 -23.22 0.05 -4.73
C ASN A 26 -22.30 -1.00 -4.08
N THR A 27 -22.66 -2.29 -4.18
CA THR A 27 -21.90 -3.47 -3.70
C THR A 27 -20.56 -3.74 -4.40
N MET A 28 -20.05 -2.81 -5.22
CA MET A 28 -18.79 -2.95 -5.97
C MET A 28 -17.65 -2.11 -5.37
N GLU A 29 -17.60 -2.05 -4.05
CA GLU A 29 -16.52 -1.40 -3.32
C GLU A 29 -15.24 -2.26 -3.45
N SER A 30 -14.15 -1.64 -3.93
CA SER A 30 -12.83 -2.27 -4.00
C SER A 30 -11.97 -1.74 -2.87
N CYS A 31 -11.35 -2.65 -2.11
CA CYS A 31 -10.59 -2.30 -0.93
C CYS A 31 -9.17 -2.84 -0.97
N VAL A 32 -8.25 -2.08 -0.39
CA VAL A 32 -6.86 -2.45 -0.11
C VAL A 32 -6.61 -2.33 1.40
N ALA A 33 -5.74 -3.16 1.96
CA ALA A 33 -5.25 -2.96 3.32
C ALA A 33 -3.92 -2.19 3.24
N ALA A 34 -3.79 -1.06 3.93
CA ALA A 34 -2.60 -0.23 3.83
C ALA A 34 -2.22 0.46 5.15
N ALA A 35 -0.94 0.74 5.33
CA ALA A 35 -0.42 1.58 6.41
C ALA A 35 0.90 2.26 6.00
N ILE A 36 1.32 3.25 6.77
CA ILE A 36 2.66 3.82 6.66
C ILE A 36 3.66 2.90 7.37
N LEU A 37 4.78 2.60 6.73
CA LEU A 37 5.89 1.85 7.30
C LEU A 37 6.65 2.74 8.30
N PRO A 38 6.73 2.38 9.59
CA PRO A 38 7.40 3.19 10.61
C PRO A 38 8.88 3.42 10.31
N GLY A 39 9.42 4.54 10.79
CA GLY A 39 10.85 4.85 10.65
C GLY A 39 11.29 5.22 9.22
N THR A 40 10.35 5.38 8.29
CA THR A 40 10.63 5.77 6.90
C THR A 40 10.01 7.12 6.58
N ASP A 41 10.48 7.79 5.50
CA ASP A 41 9.86 9.01 4.98
C ASP A 41 8.59 8.68 4.14
N GLY A 42 7.61 8.07 4.80
CA GLY A 42 6.31 7.78 4.22
C GLY A 42 6.31 6.63 3.21
N ALA A 43 7.17 5.62 3.40
CA ALA A 43 6.97 4.35 2.70
C ALA A 43 5.67 3.69 3.16
N VAL A 44 5.07 2.89 2.29
CA VAL A 44 3.73 2.32 2.46
C VAL A 44 3.84 0.81 2.45
N ILE A 45 3.11 0.18 3.36
CA ILE A 45 2.84 -1.26 3.34
C ILE A 45 1.45 -1.48 2.75
N LEU A 46 1.34 -2.38 1.78
CA LEU A 46 0.10 -2.82 1.17
C LEU A 46 -0.13 -4.32 1.44
N GLY A 47 -1.37 -4.67 1.72
CA GLY A 47 -1.85 -6.04 1.83
C GLY A 47 -3.21 -6.24 1.16
N ASP A 48 -3.56 -7.49 0.94
CA ASP A 48 -4.86 -7.95 0.50
C ASP A 48 -5.90 -7.76 1.62
N SER A 49 -6.89 -6.90 1.36
CA SER A 49 -7.96 -6.58 2.29
C SER A 49 -8.90 -7.74 2.60
N LYS A 50 -8.83 -8.85 1.86
CA LYS A 50 -9.62 -10.06 2.06
C LYS A 50 -8.91 -11.12 2.89
N LEU A 51 -7.57 -11.10 2.94
CA LEU A 51 -6.76 -12.09 3.66
C LEU A 51 -6.41 -11.64 5.09
N GLY A 52 -6.50 -10.34 5.39
CA GLY A 52 -6.23 -9.84 6.74
C GLY A 52 -4.79 -10.13 7.17
N ALA A 53 -4.62 -10.80 8.32
CA ALA A 53 -3.30 -11.10 8.88
C ALA A 53 -2.45 -12.05 8.02
N ASP A 54 -3.07 -12.87 7.18
CA ASP A 54 -2.39 -13.81 6.28
C ASP A 54 -1.93 -13.14 4.96
N SER A 55 -2.20 -11.85 4.79
CA SER A 55 -1.83 -11.14 3.57
C SER A 55 -0.31 -11.11 3.39
N PRO A 56 0.22 -11.46 2.21
CA PRO A 56 1.57 -11.05 1.84
C PRO A 56 1.64 -9.51 1.85
N LEU A 57 2.74 -8.97 2.37
CA LEU A 57 2.93 -7.52 2.51
C LEU A 57 3.89 -7.01 1.44
N LEU A 58 3.39 -6.13 0.58
CA LEU A 58 4.20 -5.37 -0.37
C LEU A 58 4.63 -4.06 0.28
N ARG A 59 5.85 -3.62 0.02
CA ARG A 59 6.38 -2.36 0.57
C ARG A 59 6.90 -1.50 -0.57
N PHE A 60 6.52 -0.25 -0.55
CA PHE A 60 6.92 0.72 -1.57
C PHE A 60 7.32 2.02 -0.91
N ASP A 61 8.38 2.64 -1.41
CA ASP A 61 8.68 4.01 -1.03
C ASP A 61 7.69 4.99 -1.72
N ARG A 62 7.72 6.24 -1.28
CA ARG A 62 6.83 7.29 -1.83
C ARG A 62 7.06 7.51 -3.33
N SER A 63 8.29 7.41 -3.79
CA SER A 63 8.64 7.63 -5.20
C SER A 63 8.16 6.48 -6.08
N GLU A 64 8.28 5.23 -5.63
CA GLU A 64 7.79 4.05 -6.33
C GLU A 64 6.26 4.10 -6.51
N LEU A 65 5.51 4.42 -5.45
CA LEU A 65 4.06 4.56 -5.55
C LEU A 65 3.63 5.72 -6.46
N ARG A 66 4.32 6.86 -6.39
CA ARG A 66 4.02 7.99 -7.27
C ARG A 66 4.27 7.61 -8.73
N ASN A 67 5.43 7.02 -9.02
CA ASN A 67 5.77 6.59 -10.36
C ASN A 67 4.78 5.54 -10.88
N PHE A 68 4.31 4.63 -10.03
CA PHE A 68 3.28 3.66 -10.39
C PHE A 68 1.93 4.34 -10.71
N ALA A 69 1.48 5.27 -9.87
CA ALA A 69 0.24 6.01 -10.13
C ALA A 69 0.31 6.84 -11.42
N GLU A 70 1.43 7.52 -11.67
CA GLU A 70 1.69 8.24 -12.92
C GLU A 70 1.70 7.29 -14.13
N TRP A 71 2.27 6.09 -13.97
CA TRP A 71 2.27 5.08 -15.02
C TRP A 71 0.85 4.56 -15.32
N LEU A 72 0.02 4.32 -14.30
CA LEU A 72 -1.38 3.91 -14.50
C LEU A 72 -2.15 4.97 -15.29
N ASP A 73 -2.07 6.23 -14.86
CA ASP A 73 -2.73 7.37 -15.52
C ASP A 73 -2.28 7.52 -16.98
N ALA A 74 -0.96 7.47 -17.23
CA ALA A 74 -0.39 7.55 -18.57
C ALA A 74 -0.83 6.40 -19.50
N ASN A 75 -1.27 5.28 -18.95
CA ASN A 75 -1.72 4.10 -19.71
C ASN A 75 -3.25 3.90 -19.64
N GLY A 76 -4.00 4.83 -19.03
CA GLY A 76 -5.46 4.78 -18.95
C GLY A 76 -6.01 3.63 -18.11
N ILE A 77 -5.31 3.27 -17.03
CA ILE A 77 -5.73 2.26 -16.04
C ILE A 77 -6.29 2.93 -14.80
#